data_AF-A0A967NYX5-F1
#
_entry.id   AF-A0A967NYX5-F1
#
_cell.length_a   1.000
_cell.length_b   1.000
_cell.length_c   1.000
_cell.angle_alpha   90.00
_cell.angle_beta   90.00
_cell.angle_gamma   90.00
#
_symmetry.space_group_name_H-M   'P 1'
#
loop_
_entity.id
_entity.type
_entity.pdbx_description
1 polymer ?
#
loop_
_entity_poly.entity_id
_entity_poly.type
_entity_poly.pdbx_seq_one_letter_code
_entity_poly.pdbx_strand_id
1 'polypeptide(L)'
;LRDDKLIREANHLWQEMDYQPLIDLLSLEPGLLECLEQLHHHYKVAIATNRTRTMDQVLEKFGLHPYFELVVTALDVQNPKPHPESLNKILSYFDIKPQEAC
;
A
#
# COMPACT_ATOMS: atom_id res chain seq x y z
N LEU A 1 -24.37 -10.29 -20.15
CA LEU A 1 -24.95 -9.29 -19.23
C LEU A 1 -24.59 -9.74 -17.83
N ARG A 2 -23.73 -8.98 -17.16
CA ARG A 2 -23.21 -9.23 -15.81
C ARG A 2 -24.42 -9.25 -14.86
N ASP A 3 -24.59 -10.30 -14.04
CA ASP A 3 -25.70 -10.34 -13.09
C ASP A 3 -25.40 -9.37 -11.95
N ASP A 4 -26.07 -8.22 -11.97
CA ASP A 4 -25.88 -7.13 -10.99
C ASP A 4 -26.12 -7.59 -9.55
N LYS A 5 -26.94 -8.63 -9.33
CA LYS A 5 -27.18 -9.18 -8.00
C LYS A 5 -25.94 -9.93 -7.49
N LEU A 6 -25.36 -10.80 -8.33
CA LEU A 6 -24.15 -11.55 -7.98
C LEU A 6 -22.95 -10.63 -7.74
N ILE A 7 -22.83 -9.53 -8.50
CA ILE A 7 -21.78 -8.53 -8.27
C ILE A 7 -21.95 -7.85 -6.92
N ARG A 8 -23.18 -7.46 -6.56
CA ARG A 8 -23.45 -6.82 -5.26
C ARG A 8 -23.17 -7.78 -4.11
N GLU A 9 -23.57 -9.04 -4.23
CA GLU A 9 -23.31 -10.08 -3.24
C GLU A 9 -21.81 -10.36 -3.08
N ALA A 10 -21.09 -10.54 -4.20
CA ALA A 10 -19.64 -10.71 -4.18
C ALA A 10 -18.92 -9.51 -3.55
N ASN A 11 -19.35 -8.28 -3.86
CA ASN A 11 -18.82 -7.08 -3.24
C ASN A 11 -19.08 -7.04 -1.73
N HIS A 12 -20.28 -7.42 -1.29
CA HIS A 12 -20.62 -7.46 0.13
C HIS A 12 -19.74 -8.47 0.88
N LEU A 13 -19.62 -9.69 0.37
CA LEU A 13 -18.74 -10.71 0.95
C LEU A 13 -17.28 -10.26 0.97
N TRP A 14 -16.80 -9.65 -0.11
CA TRP A 14 -15.45 -9.08 -0.15
C TRP A 14 -15.24 -7.96 0.88
N GLN A 15 -16.29 -7.20 1.20
CA GLN A 15 -16.22 -6.13 2.19
C GLN A 15 -16.13 -6.64 3.62
N GLU A 16 -16.86 -7.72 3.92
CA GLU A 16 -16.97 -8.32 5.26
C GLU A 16 -15.92 -9.39 5.53
N MET A 17 -15.17 -9.84 4.52
CA MET A 17 -14.19 -10.90 4.68
C MET A 17 -13.07 -10.46 5.62
N ASP A 18 -12.89 -11.23 6.69
CA ASP A 18 -11.79 -11.03 7.63
C ASP A 18 -10.48 -11.56 7.04
N TYR A 19 -9.55 -10.64 6.81
CA TYR A 19 -8.21 -10.94 6.32
C TYR A 19 -7.19 -11.12 7.45
N GLN A 20 -7.55 -10.88 8.72
CA GLN A 20 -6.63 -10.96 9.85
C GLN A 20 -5.87 -12.29 9.91
N PRO A 21 -6.50 -13.47 9.71
CA PRO A 21 -5.77 -14.74 9.73
C PRO A 21 -4.66 -14.83 8.68
N LEU A 22 -4.83 -14.19 7.52
CA LEU A 22 -3.80 -14.13 6.47
C LEU A 22 -2.72 -13.10 6.78
N ILE A 23 -3.11 -11.96 7.35
CA ILE A 23 -2.17 -10.95 7.83
C ILE A 23 -1.27 -11.52 8.93
N ASP A 24 -1.81 -12.37 9.81
CA ASP A 24 -1.08 -13.02 10.88
C ASP A 24 0.04 -13.95 10.40
N LEU A 25 -0.11 -14.53 9.20
CA LEU A 25 0.90 -15.37 8.54
C LEU A 25 2.06 -14.57 7.92
N LEU A 26 1.92 -13.25 7.77
CA LEU A 26 3.01 -12.42 7.25
C LEU A 26 4.14 -12.35 8.27
N SER A 27 5.37 -12.33 7.75
CA SER A 27 6.59 -12.04 8.48
C SER A 27 7.35 -10.91 7.78
N LEU A 28 8.11 -10.14 8.55
CA LEU A 28 8.99 -9.12 7.97
C LEU A 28 10.21 -9.80 7.34
N GLU A 29 10.66 -9.24 6.22
CA GLU A 29 11.96 -9.61 5.67
C GLU A 29 13.08 -9.24 6.66
N PRO A 30 14.10 -10.10 6.84
CA PRO A 30 15.23 -9.80 7.71
C PRO A 30 15.92 -8.49 7.33
N GLY A 31 16.17 -7.61 8.30
CA GLY A 31 16.83 -6.33 8.08
C GLY A 31 15.91 -5.19 7.63
N LEU A 32 14.61 -5.42 7.45
CA LEU A 32 13.68 -4.40 6.96
C LEU A 32 13.60 -3.19 7.90
N LEU A 33 13.44 -3.41 9.21
CA LEU A 33 13.28 -2.31 10.17
C LEU A 33 14.56 -1.49 10.28
N GLU A 34 15.71 -2.15 10.30
CA GLU A 34 17.02 -1.51 10.31
C GLU A 34 17.26 -0.67 9.07
N CYS A 35 16.83 -1.17 7.91
CA CYS A 35 16.87 -0.43 6.64
C CYS A 35 15.94 0.81 6.69
N LEU A 36 14.70 0.64 7.14
CA LEU A 36 13.74 1.73 7.23
C LEU A 36 14.19 2.83 8.20
N GLU A 37 14.74 2.47 9.37
CA GLU A 37 15.30 3.44 10.32
C GLU A 37 16.43 4.26 9.67
N GLN A 38 17.37 3.59 8.99
CA GLN A 38 18.46 4.27 8.30
C GLN A 38 17.96 5.19 7.17
N LEU A 39 16.99 4.73 6.38
CA LEU A 39 16.44 5.52 5.29
C LEU A 39 15.67 6.72 5.82
N HIS A 40 14.87 6.55 6.86
CA HIS A 40 14.01 7.60 7.42
C HIS A 40 14.80 8.81 7.97
N HIS A 41 16.06 8.63 8.36
CA HIS A 41 16.93 9.74 8.75
C HIS A 41 17.43 10.62 7.58
N HIS A 42 17.42 10.08 6.36
CA HIS A 42 18.07 10.72 5.20
C HIS A 42 17.12 10.96 4.02
N TYR A 43 16.01 10.22 3.95
CA TYR A 43 15.12 10.17 2.82
C TYR A 43 13.65 10.21 3.25
N LYS A 44 12.83 10.72 2.34
CA LYS A 44 11.38 10.60 2.37
C LYS A 44 10.99 9.21 1.86
N VAL A 45 10.19 8.48 2.62
CA VAL A 45 9.81 7.10 2.28
C VAL A 45 8.31 7.01 2.06
N ALA A 46 7.90 6.32 0.99
CA ALA A 46 6.52 6.07 0.64
C ALA A 46 6.32 4.66 0.08
N ILE A 47 5.08 4.18 0.10
CA ILE A 47 4.68 2.87 -0.45
C ILE A 47 3.82 3.08 -1.71
N ALA A 48 4.16 2.37 -2.79
CA ALA A 48 3.26 2.15 -3.92
C ALA A 48 2.92 0.65 -4.03
N THR A 49 1.66 0.27 -3.80
CA THR A 49 1.24 -1.15 -3.75
C THR A 49 -0.06 -1.41 -4.53
N ASN A 50 -0.17 -2.62 -5.12
CA ASN A 50 -1.44 -3.09 -5.70
C ASN A 50 -2.35 -3.74 -4.65
N ARG A 51 -1.93 -3.80 -3.38
CA ARG A 51 -2.81 -4.14 -2.27
C ARG A 51 -3.93 -3.09 -2.20
N THR A 52 -5.10 -3.50 -1.72
CA THR A 52 -6.26 -2.63 -1.52
C THR A 52 -6.45 -2.34 -0.04
N ARG A 53 -7.52 -2.86 0.57
CA ARG A 53 -8.01 -2.56 1.92
C ARG A 53 -7.15 -3.05 3.09
N THR A 54 -6.21 -3.96 2.85
CA THR A 54 -5.44 -4.63 3.93
C THR A 54 -4.09 -3.97 4.21
N MET A 55 -3.73 -2.89 3.51
CA MET A 55 -2.40 -2.29 3.69
C MET A 55 -2.24 -1.67 5.08
N ASP A 56 -3.28 -1.00 5.58
CA ASP A 56 -3.28 -0.38 6.91
C ASP A 56 -3.07 -1.41 8.03
N GLN A 57 -3.79 -2.54 7.97
CA GLN A 57 -3.63 -3.66 8.92
C GLN A 57 -2.20 -4.22 8.94
N VAL A 58 -1.54 -4.27 7.78
CA VAL A 58 -0.13 -4.71 7.69
C VAL A 58 0.78 -3.70 8.38
N LEU A 59 0.57 -2.40 8.15
CA LEU A 59 1.38 -1.36 8.77
C LEU A 59 1.21 -1.35 10.29
N GLU A 60 -0.03 -1.46 10.77
CA GLU A 60 -0.34 -1.53 12.20
C GLU A 60 0.30 -2.75 12.86
N LYS A 61 0.11 -3.96 12.30
CA LYS A 61 0.67 -5.21 12.85
C LYS A 61 2.18 -5.12 13.10
N PHE A 62 2.91 -4.48 12.18
CA PHE A 62 4.37 -4.41 12.23
C PHE A 62 4.91 -3.06 12.74
N GLY A 63 4.04 -2.15 13.20
CA GLY A 63 4.45 -0.83 13.70
C GLY A 63 5.16 0.03 12.65
N LEU A 64 4.74 -0.07 11.39
CA LEU A 64 5.43 0.54 10.25
C LEU A 64 4.95 1.95 9.88
N HIS A 65 3.81 2.40 10.42
CA HIS A 65 3.28 3.74 10.14
C HIS A 65 4.29 4.88 10.30
N PRO A 66 5.16 4.91 11.33
CA PRO A 66 6.09 6.01 11.52
C PRO A 66 7.11 6.21 10.38
N TYR A 67 7.38 5.17 9.57
CA TYR A 67 8.41 5.24 8.53
C TYR A 67 7.89 5.78 7.19
N PHE A 68 6.58 5.76 6.95
CA PHE A 68 6.01 6.06 5.63
C PHE A 68 5.16 7.33 5.66
N GLU A 69 5.61 8.38 4.99
CA GLU A 69 4.89 9.65 4.90
C GLU A 69 3.68 9.57 3.95
N LEU A 70 3.72 8.64 2.99
CA LEU A 70 2.64 8.40 2.06
C LEU A 70 2.51 6.91 1.72
N VAL A 71 1.28 6.43 1.68
CA VAL A 71 0.94 5.08 1.24
C VAL A 71 -0.08 5.20 0.11
N VAL A 72 0.27 4.73 -1.08
CA VAL A 72 -0.60 4.71 -2.25
C VAL A 72 -0.94 3.25 -2.58
N THR A 73 -2.21 2.91 -2.44
CA THR A 73 -2.80 1.60 -2.71
C THR A 73 -3.49 1.56 -4.08
N ALA A 74 -3.96 0.39 -4.49
CA ALA A 74 -4.77 0.26 -5.70
C ALA A 74 -6.15 0.93 -5.58
N LEU A 75 -6.61 1.28 -4.35
CA LEU A 75 -7.86 2.02 -4.15
C LEU A 75 -7.68 3.53 -4.34
N ASP A 76 -6.44 4.01 -4.26
CA ASP A 76 -6.13 5.43 -4.39
C ASP A 76 -5.95 5.86 -5.83
N VAL A 77 -5.90 4.93 -6.80
CA VAL A 77 -5.61 5.23 -8.21
C VAL A 77 -6.67 4.65 -9.15
N GLN A 78 -6.84 5.27 -10.31
CA GLN A 78 -7.68 4.74 -11.37
C GLN A 78 -6.99 3.60 -12.12
N ASN A 79 -5.66 3.70 -12.30
CA ASN A 79 -4.84 2.74 -13.03
C ASN A 79 -3.72 2.20 -12.12
N PRO A 80 -3.89 1.01 -11.51
CA PRO A 80 -2.88 0.36 -10.67
C PRO A 80 -1.60 -0.03 -11.43
N LYS A 81 -0.54 -0.41 -10.71
CA LYS A 81 0.72 -0.87 -11.30
C LYS A 81 0.47 -2.04 -12.27
N PRO A 82 1.15 -2.09 -13.43
CA PRO A 82 2.39 -1.37 -13.77
C PRO A 82 2.20 0.05 -14.31
N HIS A 83 0.97 0.58 -14.35
CA HIS A 83 0.74 1.97 -14.75
C HIS A 83 1.44 2.96 -13.78
N PRO A 84 2.00 4.09 -14.26
CA PRO A 84 2.79 5.00 -13.44
C PRO A 84 2.00 5.89 -12.47
N GLU A 85 0.66 5.77 -12.42
CA GLU A 85 -0.20 6.70 -11.66
C GLU A 85 0.18 6.77 -10.18
N SER A 86 0.42 5.63 -9.53
CA SER A 86 0.83 5.60 -8.12
C SER A 86 2.16 6.32 -7.90
N LEU A 87 3.12 6.15 -8.81
CA LEU A 87 4.43 6.82 -8.73
C LEU A 87 4.28 8.33 -8.96
N ASN A 88 3.50 8.74 -9.97
CA ASN A 88 3.24 10.15 -10.24
C ASN A 88 2.57 10.85 -9.05
N LYS A 89 1.67 10.16 -8.33
CA LYS A 89 1.07 10.68 -7.09
C LYS A 89 2.11 10.89 -5.99
N ILE A 90 3.01 9.93 -5.80
CA ILE A 90 4.09 10.04 -4.81
C ILE A 90 5.04 11.20 -5.16
N LEU A 91 5.50 11.28 -6.41
CA LEU A 91 6.37 12.36 -6.88
C LEU A 91 5.70 13.73 -6.69
N SER A 92 4.41 13.84 -7.04
CA SER A 92 3.64 15.07 -6.85
C SER A 92 3.42 15.42 -5.38
N TYR A 93 3.27 14.44 -4.48
CA TYR A 93 3.10 14.69 -3.05
C TYR A 93 4.37 15.28 -2.43
N PHE A 94 5.54 14.76 -2.82
CA PHE A 94 6.83 15.26 -2.33
C PHE A 94 7.40 16.44 -3.12
N ASP A 95 6.74 16.86 -4.20
CA ASP A 95 7.20 17.92 -5.12
C ASP A 95 8.62 17.67 -5.67
N ILE A 96 8.87 16.42 -6.11
CA ILE A 96 10.16 16.00 -6.67
C ILE A 96 10.02 15.46 -8.10
N LYS A 97 11.13 15.48 -8.83
CA LYS A 97 11.22 14.91 -10.19
C LYS A 97 11.51 13.40 -10.12
N PRO A 98 11.16 12.64 -11.17
CA PRO A 98 11.45 11.21 -11.23
C PRO A 98 12.93 10.84 -10.99
N GLN A 99 13.87 11.71 -11.38
CA GLN A 99 15.32 11.48 -11.21
C GLN A 99 15.79 11.63 -9.76
N GLU A 100 14.94 12.12 -8.87
CA GLU A 100 15.23 12.33 -7.45
C GLU A 100 14.67 11.21 -6.57
N ALA A 101 14.00 10.22 -7.18
CA ALA A 101 13.44 9.05 -6.52
C ALA A 101 14.14 7.77 -7.00
N CYS A 102 14.18 6.75 -6.13
CA CYS A 102 14.69 5.41 -6.43
C CYS A 102 13.59 4.36 -6.42
#